data_AF-A0A3Q9JJ23-F1
#
_entry.id   AF-A0A3Q9JJ23-F1
#
_cell.length_a   1.000
_cell.length_b   1.000
_cell.length_c   1.000
_cell.angle_alpha   90.00
_cell.angle_beta   90.00
_cell.angle_gamma   90.00
#
_symmetry.space_group_name_H-M   'P 1'
#
loop_
_entity.id
_entity.type
_entity.pdbx_description
1 polymer ?
#
loop_
_entity_poly.entity_id
_entity_poly.type
_entity_poly.pdbx_seq_one_letter_code
_entity_poly.pdbx_strand_id
1 'polypeptide(L)'
;MKKDDIYRSQFRLPYSLYEKLKDSADRNNRSVNAELIARLENSYSAPKETSISSANLLPENFIEYLKKAIMPQSHNENTNTVKVIDLEKNIARVIQGSAVNYLDVDFSLPFDELKPLLVLAMSALIESNPKFRKWEKKLWDFHEGGHHLCFIEIDVGDPNILIITDYQKNL
;
A
#
# COMPACT_ATOMS: atom_id res chain seq x y z
N MET A 1 23.08 -29.85 1.61
CA MET A 1 21.74 -29.22 1.50
C MET A 1 20.92 -29.72 2.66
N LYS A 2 20.55 -28.86 3.62
CA LYS A 2 19.72 -29.30 4.75
C LYS A 2 18.31 -29.58 4.23
N LYS A 3 17.63 -30.56 4.80
CA LYS A 3 16.29 -31.02 4.37
C LYS A 3 15.19 -29.98 4.66
N ASP A 4 15.56 -28.87 5.31
CA ASP A 4 14.66 -27.89 5.94
C ASP A 4 14.53 -26.58 5.14
N ASP A 5 15.13 -26.47 3.94
CA ASP A 5 15.10 -25.23 3.13
C ASP A 5 13.83 -25.09 2.25
N ILE A 6 12.89 -26.05 2.31
CA ILE A 6 11.68 -26.04 1.48
C ILE A 6 10.43 -25.94 2.36
N TYR A 7 9.80 -24.78 2.34
CA TYR A 7 8.46 -24.58 2.92
C TYR A 7 7.37 -25.08 1.97
N ARG A 8 6.52 -26.00 2.44
CA ARG A 8 5.43 -26.57 1.65
C ARG A 8 4.11 -25.88 1.99
N SER A 9 3.53 -25.24 0.99
CA SER A 9 2.23 -24.56 1.10
C SER A 9 1.17 -25.26 0.24
N GLN A 10 -0.07 -25.28 0.73
CA GLN A 10 -1.23 -25.64 -0.09
C GLN A 10 -1.91 -24.35 -0.55
N PHE A 11 -1.92 -24.11 -1.86
CA PHE A 11 -2.59 -22.96 -2.46
C PHE A 11 -3.94 -23.36 -3.06
N ARG A 12 -4.98 -22.58 -2.78
CA ARG A 12 -6.29 -22.71 -3.43
C ARG A 12 -6.37 -21.68 -4.54
N LEU A 13 -6.24 -22.14 -5.78
CA LEU A 13 -6.31 -21.30 -6.96
C LEU A 13 -7.68 -21.44 -7.62
N PRO A 14 -8.29 -20.34 -8.11
CA PRO A 14 -9.40 -20.44 -9.05
C PRO A 14 -8.98 -21.30 -10.25
N TYR A 15 -9.89 -22.17 -10.73
CA TYR A 15 -9.57 -23.15 -11.77
C TYR A 15 -9.03 -22.50 -13.05
N SER A 16 -9.62 -21.37 -13.46
CA SER A 16 -9.18 -20.60 -14.63
C SER A 16 -7.75 -20.04 -14.50
N LEU A 17 -7.28 -19.75 -13.28
CA LEU A 17 -5.91 -19.32 -13.04
C LEU A 17 -4.94 -20.51 -13.11
N TYR A 18 -5.35 -21.66 -12.58
CA TYR A 18 -4.58 -22.89 -12.68
C TYR A 18 -4.36 -23.32 -14.14
N GLU A 19 -5.38 -23.24 -15.00
CA GLU A 19 -5.23 -23.56 -16.42
C GLU A 19 -4.22 -22.64 -17.11
N LYS A 20 -4.33 -21.32 -16.91
CA LYS A 20 -3.35 -20.36 -17.44
C LYS A 20 -1.92 -20.65 -16.96
N LEU A 21 -1.77 -21.05 -15.70
CA LEU A 21 -0.47 -21.39 -15.12
C LEU A 21 0.07 -22.68 -15.75
N LYS A 22 -0.78 -23.69 -15.94
CA LYS A 22 -0.43 -24.95 -16.60
C LYS A 22 -0.01 -24.73 -18.05
N ASP A 23 -0.79 -23.99 -18.83
CA ASP A 23 -0.45 -23.67 -20.22
C ASP A 23 0.86 -22.89 -20.34
N SER A 24 1.16 -22.04 -19.36
CA SER A 24 2.44 -21.32 -19.31
C SER A 24 3.60 -22.27 -18.98
N ALA A 25 3.39 -23.18 -18.03
CA ALA A 25 4.39 -24.18 -17.64
C ALA A 25 4.73 -25.11 -18.82
N ASP A 26 3.72 -25.56 -19.55
CA ASP A 26 3.87 -26.39 -20.76
C ASP A 26 4.65 -25.63 -21.85
N ARG A 27 4.29 -24.35 -22.11
CA ARG A 27 5.04 -23.50 -23.06
C ARG A 27 6.50 -23.29 -22.67
N ASN A 28 6.78 -23.20 -21.38
CA ASN A 28 8.14 -23.00 -20.84
C ASN A 28 8.87 -24.32 -20.56
N ASN A 29 8.31 -25.47 -20.97
CA ASN A 29 8.86 -26.82 -20.75
C ASN A 29 9.29 -27.08 -19.30
N ARG A 30 8.47 -26.65 -18.33
CA ARG A 30 8.74 -26.85 -16.89
C ARG A 30 7.50 -27.29 -16.13
N SER A 31 7.70 -27.80 -14.92
CA SER A 31 6.58 -28.19 -14.06
C SER A 31 5.77 -26.96 -13.62
N VAL A 32 4.49 -27.16 -13.30
CA VAL A 32 3.61 -26.09 -12.80
C VAL A 32 4.20 -25.44 -11.54
N ASN A 33 4.83 -26.22 -10.66
CA ASN A 33 5.49 -25.68 -9.47
C ASN A 33 6.72 -24.84 -9.82
N ALA A 34 7.53 -25.26 -10.79
CA ALA A 34 8.68 -24.49 -11.27
C ALA A 34 8.25 -23.20 -11.98
N GLU A 35 7.15 -23.22 -12.71
CA GLU A 35 6.52 -22.03 -13.31
C GLU A 35 6.05 -21.05 -12.24
N LEU A 36 5.39 -21.54 -11.20
CA LEU A 36 4.94 -20.72 -10.08
C LEU A 36 6.12 -20.08 -9.35
N ILE A 37 7.16 -20.86 -9.02
CA ILE A 37 8.37 -20.36 -8.37
C ILE A 37 9.04 -19.28 -9.23
N ALA A 38 9.26 -19.55 -10.52
CA ALA A 38 9.95 -18.59 -11.37
C ALA A 38 9.15 -17.30 -11.58
N ARG A 39 7.82 -17.36 -11.63
CA ARG A 39 6.99 -16.15 -11.67
C ARG A 39 7.12 -15.34 -10.38
N LEU A 40 7.13 -16.01 -9.23
CA LEU A 40 7.33 -15.36 -7.94
C LEU A 40 8.74 -14.77 -7.85
N GLU A 41 9.78 -15.54 -8.16
CA GLU A 41 11.16 -15.06 -8.21
C GLU A 41 11.30 -13.87 -9.15
N ASN A 42 10.74 -13.92 -10.35
CA ASN A 42 10.75 -12.76 -11.27
C ASN A 42 10.01 -11.55 -10.71
N SER A 43 8.95 -11.75 -9.91
CA SER A 43 8.26 -10.65 -9.23
C SER A 43 9.10 -10.00 -8.12
N TYR A 44 10.08 -10.73 -7.56
CA TYR A 44 11.01 -10.24 -6.53
C TYR A 44 12.39 -9.81 -7.09
N SER A 45 12.80 -10.34 -8.25
CA SER A 45 14.11 -10.15 -8.88
C SER A 45 14.14 -9.05 -9.94
N ALA A 46 13.01 -8.40 -10.23
CA ALA A 46 13.03 -7.15 -10.97
C ALA A 46 13.92 -6.14 -10.23
N PRO A 47 14.89 -5.47 -10.88
CA PRO A 47 15.64 -4.41 -10.25
C PRO A 47 14.65 -3.34 -9.79
N LYS A 48 14.66 -3.07 -8.48
CA LYS A 48 14.15 -1.81 -7.95
C LYS A 48 15.07 -0.71 -8.52
N GLU A 49 14.67 -0.22 -9.70
CA GLU A 49 15.29 0.80 -10.57
C GLU A 49 16.54 0.36 -11.38
N THR A 50 16.63 0.68 -12.68
CA THR A 50 17.45 1.80 -13.21
C THR A 50 17.33 1.94 -14.75
N SER A 51 17.03 3.15 -15.25
CA SER A 51 17.90 3.86 -16.21
C SER A 51 17.44 5.32 -16.42
N ILE A 52 17.78 6.18 -15.46
CA ILE A 52 18.58 7.35 -15.83
C ILE A 52 19.87 7.23 -15.00
N SER A 53 20.97 7.03 -15.69
CA SER A 53 22.30 6.94 -15.13
C SER A 53 22.89 8.33 -14.85
N SER A 54 23.61 8.38 -13.73
CA SER A 54 24.65 9.34 -13.28
C SER A 54 24.21 10.64 -12.59
N ALA A 55 24.56 10.68 -11.29
CA ALA A 55 24.74 11.83 -10.40
C ALA A 55 23.47 12.55 -9.90
N ASN A 56 22.93 12.13 -8.75
CA ASN A 56 22.92 12.97 -7.55
C ASN A 56 22.31 12.23 -6.35
N LEU A 57 23.00 12.38 -5.21
CA LEU A 57 22.68 11.81 -3.91
C LEU A 57 21.30 12.28 -3.43
N LEU A 58 20.34 11.36 -3.29
CA LEU A 58 19.30 11.56 -2.28
C LEU A 58 19.91 11.12 -0.95
N PRO A 59 20.13 12.03 0.01
CA PRO A 59 20.79 11.69 1.25
C PRO A 59 19.92 10.68 2.00
N GLU A 60 20.56 9.71 2.65
CA GLU A 60 19.93 8.63 3.42
C GLU A 60 18.91 9.13 4.48
N ASN A 61 18.89 10.45 4.72
CA ASN A 61 18.02 11.16 5.64
C ASN A 61 16.75 11.77 4.99
N PHE A 62 16.44 11.50 3.72
CA PHE A 62 15.23 12.09 3.09
C PHE A 62 13.92 11.58 3.71
N ILE A 63 13.86 10.31 4.13
CA ILE A 63 12.72 9.78 4.89
C ILE A 63 12.61 10.45 6.26
N GLU A 64 13.74 10.76 6.90
CA GLU A 64 13.77 11.47 8.17
C GLU A 64 13.35 12.95 8.00
N TYR A 65 13.75 13.56 6.88
CA TYR A 65 13.33 14.90 6.48
C TYR A 65 11.82 14.96 6.21
N LEU A 66 11.25 13.98 5.49
CA LEU A 66 9.81 13.89 5.27
C LEU A 66 9.05 13.65 6.58
N LYS A 67 9.56 12.76 7.46
CA LYS A 67 8.99 12.58 8.82
C LYS A 67 8.96 13.89 9.61
N LYS A 68 10.02 14.71 9.50
CA LYS A 68 10.11 15.98 10.23
C LYS A 68 9.25 17.09 9.59
N ALA A 69 9.18 17.14 8.27
CA ALA A 69 8.42 18.15 7.53
C ALA A 69 6.90 17.91 7.57
N ILE A 70 6.47 16.65 7.68
CA ILE A 70 5.05 16.26 7.72
C ILE A 70 4.49 16.27 9.17
N MET A 71 5.32 16.49 10.19
CA MET A 71 4.88 16.58 11.59
C MET A 71 4.68 18.04 12.07
N PRO A 72 3.47 18.64 11.96
CA PRO A 72 3.07 19.66 12.90
C PRO A 72 2.77 18.96 14.24
N GLN A 73 3.56 19.29 15.24
CA GLN A 73 3.41 19.03 16.67
C GLN A 73 2.04 18.45 17.11
N SER A 74 1.96 17.13 17.30
CA SER A 74 0.96 16.53 18.18
C SER A 74 1.46 15.17 18.66
N HIS A 75 1.72 15.10 19.97
CA HIS A 75 2.09 13.91 20.71
C HIS A 75 1.05 12.79 20.53
N ASN A 76 1.44 11.67 19.93
CA ASN A 76 1.22 10.37 20.56
C ASN A 76 2.09 9.28 19.93
N GLU A 77 2.81 8.57 20.77
CA GLU A 77 3.57 7.36 20.42
C GLU A 77 2.59 6.24 20.10
N ASN A 78 2.08 6.18 18.87
CA ASN A 78 1.32 5.04 18.37
C ASN A 78 1.66 4.83 16.91
N THR A 79 2.70 4.01 16.67
CA THR A 79 3.11 3.42 15.38
C THR A 79 2.39 4.00 14.15
N ASN A 80 2.78 5.21 13.73
CA ASN A 80 2.26 5.78 12.49
C ASN A 80 2.89 5.01 11.34
N THR A 81 2.18 3.98 10.90
CA THR A 81 2.50 3.20 9.71
C THR A 81 2.41 4.12 8.51
N VAL A 82 3.51 4.20 7.77
CA VAL A 82 3.63 4.97 6.53
C VAL A 82 3.94 3.98 5.41
N LYS A 83 3.13 4.01 4.35
CA LYS A 83 3.38 3.35 3.07
C LYS A 83 3.58 4.42 2.01
N VAL A 84 4.57 4.24 1.16
CA VAL A 84 4.82 5.13 0.01
C VAL A 84 4.69 4.29 -1.24
N ILE A 85 3.92 4.77 -2.21
CA ILE A 85 3.78 4.16 -3.52
C ILE A 85 4.15 5.18 -4.59
N ASP A 86 4.80 4.68 -5.64
CA ASP A 86 5.13 5.48 -6.80
C ASP A 86 3.95 5.44 -7.77
N LEU A 87 3.41 6.61 -8.10
CA LEU A 87 2.40 6.79 -9.14
C LEU A 87 3.09 7.18 -10.46
N GLU A 88 2.30 7.27 -11.53
CA GLU A 88 2.79 7.75 -12.82
C GLU A 88 3.25 9.23 -12.74
N LYS A 89 4.21 9.61 -13.59
CA LYS A 89 4.62 11.02 -13.85
C LYS A 89 5.18 11.78 -12.63
N ASN A 90 6.18 11.23 -11.95
CA ASN A 90 6.90 11.89 -10.84
C ASN A 90 6.02 12.22 -9.63
N ILE A 91 4.93 11.49 -9.41
CA ILE A 91 4.10 11.65 -8.21
C ILE A 91 4.37 10.46 -7.29
N ALA A 92 4.62 10.73 -6.01
CA ALA A 92 4.63 9.73 -4.96
C ALA A 92 3.40 9.91 -4.09
N ARG A 93 2.65 8.84 -3.83
CA ARG A 93 1.56 8.85 -2.88
C ARG A 93 2.03 8.29 -1.55
N VAL A 94 1.87 9.09 -0.51
CA VAL A 94 2.18 8.71 0.87
C VAL A 94 0.87 8.43 1.59
N ILE A 95 0.75 7.21 2.12
CA ILE A 95 -0.38 6.73 2.89
C ILE A 95 0.08 6.54 4.33
N GLN A 96 -0.51 7.29 5.26
CA GLN A 96 -0.09 7.28 6.65
C GLN A 96 -1.27 7.17 7.62
N GLY A 97 -1.01 6.61 8.79
CA GLY A 97 -1.96 6.55 9.90
C GLY A 97 -2.19 5.14 10.43
N SER A 98 -3.04 5.04 11.44
CA SER A 98 -3.27 3.79 12.18
C SER A 98 -4.10 2.74 11.41
N ALA A 99 -4.82 3.12 10.36
CA ALA A 99 -5.64 2.22 9.54
C ALA A 99 -4.89 1.57 8.36
N VAL A 100 -3.69 2.03 8.03
CA VAL A 100 -2.95 1.68 6.79
C VAL A 100 -2.67 0.18 6.62
N ASN A 101 -2.50 -0.56 7.71
CA ASN A 101 -2.25 -2.00 7.68
C ASN A 101 -3.52 -2.86 7.77
N TYR A 102 -4.68 -2.22 7.92
CA TYR A 102 -5.97 -2.92 8.03
C TYR A 102 -6.81 -2.82 6.76
N LEU A 103 -6.43 -1.93 5.84
CA LEU A 103 -7.12 -1.70 4.60
C LEU A 103 -6.42 -2.45 3.47
N ASP A 104 -7.19 -3.28 2.77
CA ASP A 104 -6.79 -3.95 1.53
C ASP A 104 -7.48 -3.25 0.37
N VAL A 105 -6.94 -2.08 0.00
CA VAL A 105 -7.46 -1.21 -1.07
C VAL A 105 -6.31 -0.89 -2.02
N ASP A 106 -6.61 -0.81 -3.32
CA ASP A 106 -5.65 -0.36 -4.30
C ASP A 106 -5.45 1.16 -4.20
N PHE A 107 -4.41 1.57 -3.49
CA PHE A 107 -4.07 2.98 -3.29
C PHE A 107 -3.51 3.66 -4.54
N SER A 108 -3.25 2.92 -5.63
CA SER A 108 -2.73 3.51 -6.88
C SER A 108 -3.80 4.25 -7.70
N LEU A 109 -5.08 4.02 -7.40
CA LEU A 109 -6.22 4.61 -8.10
C LEU A 109 -6.29 6.15 -7.92
N PRO A 110 -6.81 6.91 -8.88
CA PRO A 110 -7.03 8.35 -8.70
C PRO A 110 -8.04 8.63 -7.58
N PHE A 111 -8.03 9.84 -6.99
CA PHE A 111 -8.81 10.12 -5.76
C PHE A 111 -10.33 9.96 -5.92
N ASP A 112 -10.86 10.27 -7.10
CA ASP A 112 -12.27 10.10 -7.45
C ASP A 112 -12.72 8.63 -7.42
N GLU A 113 -11.85 7.72 -7.85
CA GLU A 113 -12.09 6.27 -7.76
C GLU A 113 -11.75 5.69 -6.38
N LEU A 114 -10.70 6.22 -5.73
CA LEU A 114 -10.20 5.72 -4.45
C LEU A 114 -11.14 6.07 -3.28
N LYS A 115 -11.71 7.28 -3.26
CA LYS A 115 -12.57 7.77 -2.18
C LYS A 115 -13.76 6.84 -1.87
N PRO A 116 -14.62 6.43 -2.83
CA PRO A 116 -15.75 5.55 -2.53
C PRO A 116 -15.31 4.18 -2.01
N LEU A 117 -14.17 3.66 -2.49
CA LEU A 117 -13.60 2.40 -1.98
C LEU A 117 -13.14 2.53 -0.53
N LEU A 118 -12.50 3.65 -0.18
CA LEU A 118 -12.07 3.92 1.19
C LEU A 118 -13.23 4.10 2.16
N VAL A 119 -14.33 4.75 1.74
CA VAL A 119 -15.55 4.85 2.56
C VAL A 119 -16.10 3.46 2.86
N LEU A 120 -16.20 2.59 1.84
CA LEU A 120 -16.67 1.22 2.04
C LEU A 120 -15.73 0.42 2.96
N ALA A 121 -14.42 0.47 2.68
CA ALA A 121 -13.42 -0.28 3.44
C ALA A 121 -13.32 0.19 4.90
N MET A 122 -13.43 1.50 5.15
CA MET A 122 -13.47 2.04 6.52
C MET A 122 -14.74 1.66 7.26
N SER A 123 -15.90 1.66 6.59
CA SER A 123 -17.15 1.19 7.21
C SER A 123 -17.01 -0.25 7.70
N ALA A 124 -16.53 -1.14 6.82
CA ALA A 124 -16.27 -2.53 7.18
C ALA A 124 -15.23 -2.68 8.29
N LEU A 125 -14.18 -1.85 8.30
CA LEU A 125 -13.14 -1.87 9.33
C LEU A 125 -13.67 -1.43 10.69
N ILE A 126 -14.50 -0.39 10.74
CA ILE A 126 -15.10 0.13 11.97
C ILE A 126 -16.02 -0.90 12.62
N GLU A 127 -16.83 -1.61 11.82
CA GLU A 127 -17.73 -2.66 12.29
C GLU A 127 -16.97 -3.90 12.79
N SER A 128 -15.96 -4.33 12.02
CA SER A 128 -15.28 -5.61 12.26
C SER A 128 -14.16 -5.55 13.31
N ASN A 129 -13.52 -4.39 13.51
CA ASN A 129 -12.33 -4.28 14.34
C ASN A 129 -12.57 -3.42 15.60
N PRO A 130 -12.48 -4.01 16.81
CA PRO A 130 -12.70 -3.29 18.07
C PRO A 130 -11.85 -2.03 18.25
N LYS A 131 -10.65 -1.97 17.63
CA LYS A 131 -9.75 -0.80 17.69
C LYS A 131 -10.40 0.47 17.10
N PHE A 132 -11.28 0.30 16.11
CA PHE A 132 -11.92 1.40 15.39
C PHE A 132 -13.39 1.62 15.78
N ARG A 133 -13.96 0.78 16.65
CA ARG A 133 -15.38 0.84 17.06
C ARG A 133 -15.84 2.20 17.61
N LYS A 134 -14.93 3.00 18.18
CA LYS A 134 -15.26 4.37 18.64
C LYS A 134 -15.80 5.28 17.53
N TRP A 135 -15.51 4.97 16.27
CA TRP A 135 -15.94 5.71 15.08
C TRP A 135 -17.31 5.29 14.56
N GLU A 136 -17.87 4.17 15.03
CA GLU A 136 -19.20 3.67 14.64
C GLU A 136 -20.31 4.69 15.00
N LYS A 137 -20.14 5.41 16.10
CA LYS A 137 -21.10 6.41 16.61
C LYS A 137 -20.78 7.84 16.17
N LYS A 138 -19.75 8.01 15.33
CA LYS A 138 -19.30 9.32 14.87
C LYS A 138 -19.77 9.54 13.44
N LEU A 139 -19.99 10.80 13.08
CA LEU A 139 -20.20 11.17 11.70
C LEU A 139 -18.82 11.40 11.08
N TRP A 140 -18.45 10.59 10.10
CA TRP A 140 -17.14 10.64 9.47
C TRP A 140 -17.27 10.55 7.95
N ASP A 141 -16.28 11.09 7.24
CA ASP A 141 -16.16 11.00 5.79
C ASP A 141 -14.68 11.14 5.38
N PHE A 142 -14.38 10.94 4.10
CA PHE A 142 -13.11 11.31 3.51
C PHE A 142 -13.17 12.71 2.88
N HIS A 143 -12.44 13.65 3.47
CA HIS A 143 -12.26 14.98 2.90
C HIS A 143 -11.17 14.95 1.84
N GLU A 144 -11.50 15.45 0.65
CA GLU A 144 -10.54 15.62 -0.44
C GLU A 144 -10.09 17.08 -0.47
N GLY A 145 -8.82 17.30 -0.16
CA GLY A 145 -8.10 18.54 -0.41
C GLY A 145 -7.31 18.46 -1.72
N GLY A 146 -6.73 19.58 -2.17
CA GLY A 146 -6.12 19.68 -3.50
C GLY A 146 -5.06 18.62 -3.85
N HIS A 147 -4.36 18.08 -2.84
CA HIS A 147 -3.35 17.02 -3.02
C HIS A 147 -3.45 15.91 -1.98
N HIS A 148 -4.55 15.82 -1.22
CA HIS A 148 -4.67 14.82 -0.18
C HIS A 148 -6.12 14.38 0.05
N LEU A 149 -6.27 13.17 0.57
CA LEU A 149 -7.52 12.58 1.00
C LEU A 149 -7.37 12.15 2.47
N CYS A 150 -8.17 12.72 3.35
CA CYS A 150 -8.09 12.48 4.80
C CYS A 150 -9.39 11.90 5.33
N PHE A 151 -9.29 10.88 6.17
CA PHE A 151 -10.40 10.48 7.03
C PHE A 151 -10.63 11.59 8.07
N ILE A 152 -11.85 12.11 8.16
CA ILE A 152 -12.20 13.17 9.11
C ILE A 152 -13.45 12.81 9.91
N GLU A 153 -13.55 13.34 11.13
CA GLU A 153 -14.82 13.46 11.82
C GLU A 153 -15.48 14.78 11.40
N ILE A 154 -16.72 14.70 10.93
CA ILE A 154 -17.49 15.86 10.48
C ILE A 154 -17.66 16.82 11.67
N ASP A 155 -17.48 18.11 11.41
CA ASP A 155 -17.52 19.21 12.40
C ASP A 155 -16.42 19.18 13.49
N VAL A 156 -15.46 18.25 13.42
CA VAL A 156 -14.34 18.15 14.38
C VAL A 156 -12.98 18.29 13.69
N GLY A 157 -12.77 17.59 12.56
CA GLY A 157 -11.52 17.63 11.80
C GLY A 157 -10.80 16.29 11.72
N ASP A 158 -9.48 16.33 11.46
CA ASP A 158 -8.66 15.15 11.13
C ASP A 158 -8.10 14.44 12.39
N PRO A 159 -8.56 13.21 12.71
CA PRO A 159 -8.05 12.42 13.82
C PRO A 159 -6.73 11.68 13.53
N ASN A 160 -6.12 11.88 12.37
CA ASN A 160 -4.91 11.21 11.88
C ASN A 160 -5.04 9.69 11.80
N ILE A 161 -6.21 9.20 11.37
CA ILE A 161 -6.47 7.77 11.20
C ILE A 161 -5.92 7.26 9.87
N LEU A 162 -6.22 7.99 8.81
CA LEU A 162 -5.77 7.70 7.46
C LEU A 162 -5.66 9.01 6.71
N ILE A 163 -4.44 9.33 6.29
CA ILE A 163 -4.10 10.48 5.46
C ILE A 163 -3.38 9.94 4.24
N ILE A 164 -3.84 10.34 3.06
CA ILE A 164 -3.27 9.94 1.77
C ILE A 164 -2.89 11.22 1.04
N THR A 165 -1.64 11.40 0.70
CA THR A 165 -1.14 12.65 0.10
C THR A 165 -0.31 12.36 -1.13
N ASP A 166 -0.59 13.07 -2.21
CA ASP A 166 0.19 13.06 -3.45
C ASP A 166 1.26 14.15 -3.40
N TYR A 167 2.51 13.72 -3.51
CA TYR A 167 3.68 14.59 -3.55
C TYR A 167 4.28 14.58 -4.95
N GLN A 168 4.55 15.77 -5.49
CA GLN A 168 5.41 15.89 -6.65
C GLN A 168 6.86 15.61 -6.23
N LYS A 169 7.49 14.64 -6.86
CA LYS A 169 8.93 14.42 -6.78
C LYS A 169 9.60 15.57 -7.54
N ASN A 170 10.19 16.52 -6.81
CA ASN A 170 11.06 17.51 -7.42
C ASN A 170 12.30 16.77 -7.96
N LEU A 171 12.40 16.69 -9.28
CA LEU A 171 13.62 16.27 -10.00
C LEU A 171 14.64 17.40 -10.00
#